data_AF-A0A3M0CI22-F1
#
_entry.id   AF-A0A3M0CI22-F1
#
_cell.length_a   1.000
_cell.length_b   1.000
_cell.length_c   1.000
_cell.angle_alpha   90.00
_cell.angle_beta   90.00
_cell.angle_gamma   90.00
#
_symmetry.space_group_name_H-M   'P 1'
#
loop_
_entity.id
_entity.type
_entity.pdbx_description
1 polymer ?
#
loop_
_entity_poly.entity_id
_entity_poly.type
_entity_poly.pdbx_seq_one_letter_code
_entity_poly.pdbx_strand_id
1 'polypeptide(L)'
;MTEQPPPGRKGKRHKRQADEASGGTGRRSRPGPVQGRHLPPPRLTVWAFAYGVLYVALPFLAAMAAIDTALYLLFRFVFGTCYGVLCLV
;
A
#
# COMPACT_ATOMS: atom_id res chain seq x y z
N MET A 1 54.53 32.69 23.01
CA MET A 1 54.73 31.23 23.03
C MET A 1 53.78 30.61 24.04
N THR A 2 52.60 30.18 23.61
CA THR A 2 51.87 29.01 24.15
C THR A 2 50.70 28.68 23.22
N GLU A 3 50.95 27.78 22.25
CA GLU A 3 49.88 27.07 21.53
C GLU A 3 49.29 26.00 22.46
N GLN A 4 47.97 25.95 22.58
CA GLN A 4 47.25 24.82 23.18
C GLN A 4 46.96 23.76 22.10
N PRO A 5 47.24 22.46 22.34
CA PRO A 5 46.90 21.41 21.40
C PRO A 5 45.42 21.00 21.50
N PRO A 6 44.79 20.55 20.39
CA PRO A 6 43.37 20.18 20.38
C PRO A 6 43.10 18.82 21.06
N PRO A 7 41.97 18.67 21.78
CA PRO A 7 41.62 17.41 22.42
C PRO A 7 41.17 16.34 21.40
N GLY A 8 41.76 15.16 21.56
CA GLY A 8 41.67 14.02 20.66
C GLY A 8 40.29 13.38 20.56
N ARG A 9 39.90 13.07 19.33
CA ARG A 9 38.66 12.40 18.95
C ARG A 9 38.83 10.88 19.03
N LYS A 10 38.70 10.30 20.24
CA LYS A 10 38.73 8.84 20.44
C LYS A 10 37.33 8.22 20.24
N GLY A 11 37.26 7.19 19.41
CA GLY A 11 36.37 6.04 19.64
C GLY A 11 34.99 6.05 18.96
N LYS A 12 34.93 5.83 17.64
CA LYS A 12 33.73 5.29 16.97
C LYS A 12 34.13 4.23 15.94
N ARG A 13 34.64 3.07 16.38
CA ARG A 13 34.99 1.98 15.45
C ARG A 13 34.49 0.58 15.79
N HIS A 14 33.80 0.37 16.91
CA HIS A 14 33.41 -0.98 17.34
C HIS A 14 31.90 -1.28 17.33
N LYS A 15 31.06 -0.40 16.76
CA LYS A 15 29.60 -0.62 16.72
C LYS A 15 29.10 -0.87 15.30
N ARG A 16 29.73 -1.80 14.59
CA ARG A 16 29.35 -2.20 13.20
C ARG A 16 29.04 -3.69 13.02
N GLN A 17 29.26 -4.54 14.02
CA GLN A 17 29.21 -6.00 13.82
C GLN A 17 28.03 -6.72 14.49
N ALA A 18 27.05 -6.01 15.08
CA ALA A 18 25.91 -6.64 15.75
C ALA A 18 24.58 -6.55 14.97
N ASP A 19 24.54 -5.87 13.82
CA ASP A 19 23.26 -5.52 13.15
C ASP A 19 22.91 -6.41 11.94
N GLU A 20 23.69 -7.45 11.62
CA GLU A 20 23.45 -8.30 10.43
C GLU A 20 22.47 -9.47 10.64
N ALA A 21 22.00 -9.72 11.85
CA ALA A 21 21.25 -10.95 12.18
C ALA A 21 19.74 -10.76 12.43
N SER A 22 19.11 -9.68 11.96
CA SER A 22 17.65 -9.54 12.15
C SER A 22 16.95 -8.93 10.95
N GLY A 23 16.26 -9.81 10.23
CA GLY A 23 14.99 -9.61 9.52
C GLY A 23 14.72 -8.23 8.94
N GLY A 24 14.70 -8.16 7.61
CA GLY A 24 14.32 -7.01 6.81
C GLY A 24 12.95 -6.45 7.17
N THR A 25 12.91 -5.67 8.24
CA THR A 25 11.85 -4.71 8.49
C THR A 25 12.24 -3.49 7.69
N GLY A 26 11.60 -3.28 6.54
CA GLY A 26 11.86 -2.14 5.67
C GLY A 26 11.86 -0.85 6.48
N ARG A 27 13.05 -0.33 6.78
CA ARG A 27 13.23 1.00 7.34
C ARG A 27 12.68 1.95 6.30
N ARG A 28 11.44 2.40 6.48
CA ARG A 28 10.92 3.57 5.77
C ARG A 28 11.87 4.71 6.11
N SER A 29 12.80 5.01 5.20
CA SER A 29 13.62 6.21 5.27
C SER A 29 12.67 7.37 5.47
N ARG A 30 12.75 8.02 6.64
CA ARG A 30 11.98 9.22 6.90
C ARG A 30 12.37 10.22 5.81
N PRO A 31 11.39 10.76 5.05
CA PRO A 31 11.71 11.75 4.03
C PRO A 31 12.48 12.88 4.71
N GLY A 32 13.66 13.19 4.17
CA GLY A 32 14.48 14.28 4.65
C GLY A 32 13.72 15.61 4.56
N PRO A 33 14.13 16.62 5.34
CA PRO A 33 13.50 17.93 5.26
C PRO A 33 13.62 18.47 3.83
N VAL A 34 12.48 18.84 3.23
CA VAL A 34 12.45 19.49 1.92
C VAL A 34 12.56 20.99 2.18
N GLN A 35 13.62 21.63 1.66
CA GLN A 35 13.90 23.06 1.91
C GLN A 35 13.91 23.46 3.39
N GLY A 36 14.41 22.59 4.27
CA GLY A 36 14.48 22.87 5.72
C GLY A 36 13.13 22.83 6.46
N ARG A 37 12.03 22.49 5.76
CA ARG A 37 10.69 22.33 6.38
C ARG A 37 10.31 20.85 6.42
N HIS A 38 9.76 20.42 7.55
CA HIS A 38 9.26 19.06 7.71
C HIS A 38 7.79 19.03 7.29
N LEU A 39 7.50 18.40 6.15
CA LEU A 39 6.12 18.21 5.73
C LEU A 39 5.49 17.05 6.54
N PRO A 40 4.22 17.18 6.95
CA PRO A 40 3.51 16.09 7.58
C PRO A 40 3.31 14.94 6.58
N PRO A 41 3.29 13.68 7.05
CA PRO A 41 3.06 12.54 6.17
C PRO A 41 1.64 12.58 5.59
N PRO A 42 1.43 12.07 4.36
CA PRO A 42 0.11 11.98 3.76
C PRO A 42 -0.79 11.10 4.66
N ARG A 43 -1.97 11.62 4.98
CA ARG A 43 -2.98 10.92 5.79
C ARG A 43 -4.09 10.41 4.88
N LEU A 44 -4.45 9.14 5.04
CA LEU A 44 -5.67 8.61 4.43
C LEU A 44 -6.87 9.33 5.05
N THR A 45 -7.58 10.09 4.22
CA THR A 45 -8.83 10.74 4.61
C THR A 45 -10.00 9.85 4.23
N VAL A 46 -11.15 10.04 4.88
CA VAL A 46 -12.39 9.33 4.51
C VAL A 46 -12.74 9.58 3.04
N TRP A 47 -12.46 10.78 2.54
CA TRP A 47 -12.61 11.13 1.12
C TRP A 47 -11.70 10.31 0.21
N ALA A 48 -10.44 10.07 0.59
CA ALA A 48 -9.56 9.20 -0.18
C ALA A 48 -10.12 7.77 -0.29
N PHE A 49 -10.73 7.25 0.80
CA PHE A 49 -11.41 5.96 0.76
C PHE A 49 -12.64 5.99 -0.16
N ALA A 50 -13.49 7.02 -0.04
CA ALA A 50 -14.67 7.17 -0.88
C ALA A 50 -14.31 7.21 -2.37
N TYR A 51 -13.26 7.95 -2.73
CA TYR A 51 -12.75 7.97 -4.11
C TYR A 51 -12.18 6.62 -4.55
N GLY A 52 -11.45 5.92 -3.68
CA GLY A 52 -10.99 4.57 -3.97
C GLY A 52 -12.14 3.60 -4.26
N VAL A 53 -13.20 3.64 -3.45
CA VAL A 53 -14.40 2.83 -3.69
C VAL A 53 -15.08 3.23 -5.00
N LEU A 54 -15.30 4.52 -5.22
CA LEU A 54 -16.04 5.01 -6.38
C LEU A 54 -15.32 4.73 -7.71
N TYR A 55 -14.01 4.89 -7.76
CA TYR A 55 -13.25 4.81 -9.01
C TYR A 55 -12.52 3.49 -9.23
N VAL A 56 -12.36 2.65 -8.21
CA VAL A 56 -11.70 1.35 -8.34
C VAL A 56 -12.69 0.22 -8.08
N ALA A 57 -13.34 0.23 -6.91
CA ALA A 57 -14.22 -0.87 -6.53
C ALA A 57 -15.49 -0.88 -7.36
N LEU A 58 -16.12 0.27 -7.60
CA LEU A 58 -17.37 0.37 -8.34
C LEU A 58 -17.26 -0.12 -9.80
N PRO A 59 -16.28 0.32 -10.63
CA PRO A 59 -16.17 -0.19 -12.00
C PRO A 59 -15.82 -1.68 -12.03
N PHE A 60 -14.98 -2.15 -11.10
CA PHE A 60 -14.67 -3.58 -11.00
C PHE A 60 -15.92 -4.40 -10.67
N LEU A 61 -16.71 -3.95 -9.70
CA LEU A 61 -17.97 -4.58 -9.32
C LEU A 61 -18.98 -4.55 -10.47
N ALA A 62 -19.08 -3.42 -11.18
CA ALA A 62 -19.95 -3.28 -12.34
C ALA A 62 -19.55 -4.24 -13.47
N ALA A 63 -18.26 -4.40 -13.75
CA ALA A 63 -17.76 -5.34 -14.74
C ALA A 63 -18.10 -6.79 -14.36
N MET A 64 -17.89 -7.17 -13.10
CA MET A 64 -18.24 -8.51 -12.61
C MET A 64 -19.75 -8.76 -12.68
N ALA A 65 -20.57 -7.80 -12.27
CA ALA A 65 -22.03 -7.89 -12.36
C ALA A 65 -22.52 -7.96 -13.82
N ALA A 66 -21.86 -7.24 -14.74
CA ALA A 66 -22.17 -7.31 -16.16
C ALA A 66 -21.87 -8.69 -16.75
N ILE A 67 -20.74 -9.29 -16.39
CA ILE A 67 -20.38 -10.66 -16.80
C ILE A 67 -21.40 -11.66 -16.26
N ASP A 68 -21.74 -11.55 -14.97
CA ASP A 68 -22.71 -12.45 -14.32
C ASP A 68 -24.08 -12.37 -15.02
N THR A 69 -24.54 -11.14 -15.29
CA THR A 69 -25.80 -10.89 -16.03
C THR A 69 -25.72 -11.44 -17.46
N ALA A 70 -24.60 -11.25 -18.16
CA ALA A 70 -24.42 -11.76 -19.52
C ALA A 70 -24.47 -13.29 -19.55
N LEU A 71 -23.84 -13.96 -18.59
CA LEU A 71 -23.93 -15.41 -18.44
C LEU A 71 -25.37 -15.83 -18.14
N TYR A 72 -26.04 -15.19 -17.18
CA TYR A 72 -27.44 -15.49 -16.87
C TYR A 72 -28.34 -15.44 -18.12
N LEU A 73 -28.21 -14.38 -18.93
CA LEU A 73 -28.95 -14.24 -20.18
C LEU A 73 -28.55 -15.32 -21.19
N LEU A 74 -27.26 -15.59 -21.35
CA LEU A 74 -26.77 -16.63 -22.25
C LEU A 74 -27.39 -18.00 -21.90
N PHE A 75 -27.37 -18.39 -20.63
CA PHE A 75 -27.94 -19.67 -20.19
C PHE A 75 -29.45 -19.71 -20.33
N ARG A 76 -30.15 -18.63 -19.98
CA ARG A 76 -31.60 -18.56 -20.09
C ARG A 76 -32.09 -18.62 -21.55
N PHE A 77 -31.42 -17.94 -22.47
CA PHE A 77 -31.87 -17.82 -23.86
C PHE A 77 -31.27 -18.88 -24.79
N VAL A 78 -30.02 -19.29 -24.60
CA VAL A 78 -29.35 -20.24 -25.51
C VAL A 78 -29.54 -21.67 -25.06
N PHE A 79 -29.40 -21.94 -23.76
CA PHE A 79 -29.41 -23.30 -23.25
C PHE A 79 -30.76 -23.72 -22.68
N GLY A 80 -31.69 -22.78 -22.47
CA GLY A 80 -33.03 -23.05 -21.91
C GLY A 80 -33.00 -23.66 -20.51
N THR A 81 -31.84 -23.70 -19.87
CA THR A 81 -31.60 -24.26 -18.54
C THR A 81 -31.47 -23.13 -17.53
N CYS A 82 -32.10 -23.22 -16.35
CA CYS A 82 -31.86 -22.18 -15.34
C CYS A 82 -30.44 -22.27 -14.80
N TYR A 83 -29.81 -21.09 -14.74
CA TYR A 83 -28.47 -20.93 -14.26
C TYR A 83 -28.46 -20.82 -12.73
N GLY A 84 -27.95 -21.84 -12.04
CA GLY A 84 -27.63 -21.80 -10.61
C GLY A 84 -28.82 -21.93 -9.64
N VAL A 85 -28.73 -21.21 -8.51
CA VAL A 85 -29.66 -21.27 -7.34
C VAL A 85 -31.12 -20.93 -7.66
N LEU A 86 -31.40 -20.30 -8.81
CA LEU A 86 -32.76 -19.99 -9.26
C LEU A 86 -33.51 -21.19 -9.86
N CYS A 87 -32.85 -22.35 -9.99
CA CYS A 87 -33.45 -23.61 -10.44
C CYS A 87 -33.83 -24.53 -9.25
N LEU A 88 -33.75 -24.03 -8.01
CA LEU A 88 -34.10 -24.77 -6.78
C LEU A 88 -35.55 -24.49 -6.33
N VAL A 89 -36.50 -24.52 -7.27
CA VAL A 89 -37.95 -24.49 -7.00
C VAL A 89 -38.65 -25.49 -7.91
#